data_AF-A0A2D6NBR5-F1
#
_entry.id   AF-A0A2D6NBR5-F1
#
_cell.length_a   1.000
_cell.length_b   1.000
_cell.length_c   1.000
_cell.angle_alpha   90.00
_cell.angle_beta   90.00
_cell.angle_gamma   90.00
#
_symmetry.space_group_name_H-M   'P 1'
#
loop_
_entity.id
_entity.type
_entity.pdbx_description
1 polymer ?
#
loop_
_entity_poly.entity_id
_entity_poly.type
_entity_poly.pdbx_seq_one_letter_code
_entity_poly.pdbx_strand_id
1 'polypeptide(L)'
;MTIVIQGADIDEVFYKVARELLRAREYSPRGLKTKELVMPMLIIENPERCVITNPARRLNIDYLQAELDWYLSFDKNVEGIKDYASMWEKLADLEGCVNSNYGEIVFEQELENYSGNQYEWALESC
;
A
#
# COMPACT_ATOMS: atom_id res chain seq x y z
N MET A 1 20.33 15.33 -2.38
CA MET A 1 20.88 14.15 -1.68
C MET A 1 19.69 13.27 -1.32
N THR A 2 19.63 12.06 -1.84
CA THR A 2 18.56 11.09 -1.56
C THR A 2 18.71 10.58 -0.13
N ILE A 3 17.64 10.60 0.66
CA ILE A 3 17.64 10.04 2.01
C ILE A 3 17.50 8.53 1.89
N VAL A 4 18.41 7.77 2.48
CA VAL A 4 18.32 6.30 2.58
C VAL A 4 17.98 5.95 4.01
N ILE A 5 16.88 5.21 4.19
CA ILE A 5 16.40 4.73 5.49
C ILE A 5 16.41 3.22 5.45
N GLN A 6 17.30 2.61 6.21
CA GLN A 6 17.46 1.17 6.28
C GLN A 6 17.12 0.66 7.68
N GLY A 7 16.50 -0.51 7.77
CA GLY A 7 16.19 -1.19 9.03
C GLY A 7 16.05 -2.70 8.86
N ALA A 8 16.14 -3.42 9.97
CA ALA A 8 16.08 -4.88 10.02
C ALA A 8 14.72 -5.41 9.55
N ASP A 9 13.64 -4.68 9.81
CA ASP A 9 12.26 -5.04 9.50
C ASP A 9 11.38 -3.80 9.28
N ILE A 10 10.09 -4.01 9.00
CA ILE A 10 9.16 -2.90 8.75
C ILE A 10 8.95 -2.01 9.97
N ASP A 11 9.02 -2.55 11.19
CA ASP A 11 8.83 -1.80 12.43
C ASP A 11 9.92 -0.75 12.59
N GLU A 12 11.17 -1.14 12.39
CA GLU A 12 12.31 -0.23 12.47
C GLU A 12 12.26 0.83 11.36
N VAL A 13 11.97 0.42 10.12
CA VAL A 13 11.85 1.35 8.98
C VAL A 13 10.70 2.34 9.22
N PHE A 14 9.53 1.86 9.66
CA PHE A 14 8.37 2.70 9.98
C PHE A 14 8.72 3.75 11.05
N TYR A 15 9.39 3.34 12.13
CA TYR A 15 9.84 4.26 13.18
C TYR A 15 10.81 5.32 12.64
N LYS A 16 11.81 4.91 11.86
CA LYS A 16 12.80 5.84 11.27
C LYS A 16 12.15 6.82 10.31
N VAL A 17 11.23 6.37 9.45
CA VAL A 17 10.45 7.23 8.56
C VAL A 17 9.65 8.26 9.35
N ALA A 18 8.94 7.84 10.40
CA ALA A 18 8.18 8.76 11.25
C ALA A 18 9.07 9.83 11.89
N ARG A 19 10.28 9.46 12.35
CA ARG A 19 11.26 10.40 12.93
C ARG A 19 11.77 11.41 11.92
N GLU A 20 12.01 11.00 10.68
CA GLU A 20 12.44 11.91 9.61
C GLU A 20 11.30 12.84 9.17
N LEU A 21 10.06 12.34 9.07
CA LEU A 21 8.89 13.15 8.75
C LEU A 21 8.64 14.28 9.75
N LEU A 22 8.90 14.08 11.05
CA LEU A 22 8.76 15.14 12.06
C LEU A 22 9.65 16.37 11.80
N ARG A 23 10.76 16.18 11.08
CA ARG A 23 11.72 17.24 10.72
C ARG A 23 11.55 17.71 9.28
N ALA A 24 10.67 17.06 8.52
CA ALA A 24 10.50 17.32 7.11
C ALA A 24 9.82 18.66 6.85
N ARG A 25 9.98 19.13 5.60
CA ARG A 25 9.29 20.31 5.09
C ARG A 25 7.79 20.04 5.01
N GLU A 26 7.02 21.11 5.20
CA GLU A 26 5.58 21.09 5.00
C GLU A 26 5.19 21.42 3.56
N TYR A 27 4.20 20.69 3.08
CA TYR A 27 3.56 20.86 1.79
C TYR A 27 2.05 20.90 1.97
N SER A 28 1.32 21.26 0.91
CA SER A 28 -0.15 21.34 0.94
C SER A 28 -0.79 20.87 -0.39
N PRO A 29 -0.53 19.63 -0.83
CA PRO A 29 -1.19 19.09 -2.01
C PRO A 29 -2.70 19.05 -1.78
N ARG A 30 -3.48 19.61 -2.72
CA ARG A 30 -4.94 19.76 -2.62
C ARG A 30 -5.40 20.55 -1.36
N GLY A 31 -4.54 21.41 -0.82
CA GLY A 31 -4.85 22.22 0.36
C GLY A 31 -4.74 21.49 1.71
N LEU A 32 -4.31 20.22 1.71
CA LEU A 32 -4.13 19.42 2.92
C LEU A 32 -2.68 19.50 3.41
N LYS A 33 -2.47 20.14 4.56
CA LYS A 33 -1.13 20.26 5.17
C LYS A 33 -0.54 18.89 5.47
N THR A 34 0.67 18.65 4.99
CA THR A 34 1.40 17.39 5.19
C THR A 34 2.89 17.62 5.36
N LYS A 35 3.58 16.68 6.01
CA LYS A 35 5.04 16.57 6.04
C LYS A 35 5.46 15.55 4.99
N GLU A 36 6.46 15.86 4.18
CA GLU A 36 6.84 14.99 3.06
C GLU A 36 8.35 14.82 2.94
N LEU A 37 8.79 13.58 2.77
CA LEU A 37 10.14 13.23 2.33
C LEU A 37 10.08 13.04 0.81
N VAL A 38 10.86 13.83 0.07
CA VAL A 38 10.89 13.74 -1.40
C VAL A 38 11.93 12.71 -1.84
N MET A 39 11.48 11.68 -2.56
CA MET A 39 12.31 10.58 -3.08
C MET A 39 13.16 9.86 -2.00
N PRO A 40 12.58 9.40 -0.87
CA PRO A 40 13.33 8.56 0.06
C PRO A 40 13.52 7.15 -0.52
N MET A 41 14.64 6.52 -0.18
CA MET A 41 14.87 5.09 -0.41
C MET A 41 14.68 4.35 0.91
N LEU A 42 13.80 3.36 0.93
CA LEU A 42 13.56 2.51 2.09
C LEU A 42 14.17 1.13 1.84
N ILE A 43 14.94 0.62 2.79
CA ILE A 43 15.56 -0.71 2.73
C ILE A 43 15.10 -1.49 3.95
N ILE A 44 14.38 -2.58 3.70
CA ILE A 44 13.93 -3.53 4.72
C ILE A 44 14.76 -4.79 4.54
N GLU A 45 15.61 -5.11 5.52
CA GLU A 45 16.54 -6.24 5.40
C GLU A 45 15.81 -7.59 5.46
N ASN A 46 14.81 -7.72 6.33
CA ASN A 46 13.94 -8.88 6.41
C ASN A 46 12.49 -8.51 6.06
N PRO A 47 12.08 -8.65 4.78
CA PRO A 47 10.72 -8.33 4.36
C PRO A 47 9.67 -9.33 4.86
N GLU A 48 10.04 -10.51 5.37
CA GLU A 48 9.08 -11.45 5.97
C GLU A 48 8.52 -10.93 7.30
N ARG A 49 9.24 -10.01 7.95
CA ARG A 49 8.76 -9.27 9.13
C ARG A 49 8.01 -8.02 8.67
N CYS A 50 6.86 -8.23 8.04
CA CYS A 50 6.05 -7.21 7.37
C CYS A 50 4.90 -6.62 8.20
N VAL A 51 4.77 -7.01 9.48
CA VAL A 51 3.73 -6.50 10.38
C VAL A 51 4.33 -5.50 11.37
N ILE A 52 3.76 -4.30 11.44
CA ILE A 52 4.14 -3.27 12.42
C ILE A 52 3.56 -3.65 13.80
N THR A 53 4.43 -4.02 14.73
CA THR A 53 4.07 -4.41 16.10
C THR A 53 4.08 -3.26 17.10
N ASN A 54 4.55 -2.07 16.70
CA ASN A 54 4.57 -0.90 17.59
C ASN A 54 3.18 -0.57 18.17
N PRO A 55 2.98 -0.63 19.51
CA PRO A 55 1.67 -0.43 20.12
C PRO A 55 1.11 0.98 19.94
N ALA A 56 1.97 1.99 19.72
CA ALA A 56 1.52 3.35 19.45
C ALA A 56 0.82 3.48 18.09
N ARG A 57 1.15 2.60 17.12
CA ARG A 57 0.49 2.57 15.81
C ARG A 57 -0.93 2.02 15.87
N ARG A 58 -1.24 1.15 16.84
CA ARG A 58 -2.52 0.43 16.96
C ARG A 58 -2.97 -0.15 15.61
N LEU A 59 -2.10 -0.97 15.03
CA LEU A 59 -2.37 -1.59 13.74
C LEU A 59 -3.60 -2.51 13.85
N ASN A 60 -4.52 -2.42 12.90
CA ASN A 60 -5.67 -3.31 12.82
C ASN A 60 -5.33 -4.48 11.90
N ILE A 61 -5.06 -5.65 12.50
CA ILE A 61 -4.67 -6.86 11.75
C ILE A 61 -5.86 -7.41 10.96
N ASP A 62 -7.07 -7.36 11.50
CA ASP A 62 -8.28 -7.84 10.82
C ASP A 62 -8.51 -7.04 9.53
N TYR A 63 -8.31 -5.72 9.58
CA TYR A 63 -8.38 -4.88 8.40
C TYR A 63 -7.29 -5.21 7.37
N LEU A 64 -6.05 -5.46 7.80
CA LEU A 64 -4.96 -5.82 6.88
C LEU A 64 -5.23 -7.14 6.16
N GLN A 65 -5.73 -8.14 6.89
CA GLN A 65 -6.08 -9.42 6.30
C GLN A 65 -7.24 -9.25 5.31
N ALA A 66 -8.29 -8.51 5.70
CA ALA A 66 -9.42 -8.25 4.82
C ALA A 66 -9.02 -7.49 3.55
N GLU A 67 -8.13 -6.48 3.65
CA GLU A 67 -7.62 -5.76 2.49
C GLU A 67 -6.81 -6.68 1.55
N LEU A 68 -5.97 -7.55 2.11
CA LEU A 68 -5.23 -8.54 1.32
C LEU A 68 -6.17 -9.55 0.63
N ASP A 69 -7.14 -10.11 1.36
CA ASP A 69 -8.12 -11.06 0.81
C ASP A 69 -8.96 -10.39 -0.29
N TRP A 70 -9.33 -9.13 -0.09
CA TRP A 70 -10.06 -8.35 -1.09
C TRP A 70 -9.22 -8.09 -2.35
N TYR A 71 -7.93 -7.78 -2.22
CA TYR A 71 -7.02 -7.72 -3.37
C TYR A 71 -6.88 -9.08 -4.08
N LEU A 72 -6.83 -10.17 -3.33
CA LEU A 72 -6.73 -11.52 -3.91
C LEU A 72 -8.06 -12.03 -4.48
N SER A 73 -9.18 -11.35 -4.23
CA SER A 73 -10.48 -11.66 -4.84
C SER A 73 -10.64 -11.08 -6.24
N PHE A 74 -9.80 -10.11 -6.60
CA PHE A 74 -9.84 -9.33 -7.84
C PHE A 74 -11.13 -8.48 -8.03
N ASP A 75 -12.08 -8.53 -7.10
CA ASP A 75 -13.32 -7.76 -7.14
C ASP A 75 -13.13 -6.33 -6.63
N LYS A 76 -13.26 -5.34 -7.51
CA LYS A 76 -13.16 -3.91 -7.17
C LYS A 76 -14.32 -3.39 -6.32
N ASN A 77 -15.39 -4.18 -6.15
CA ASN A 77 -16.58 -3.70 -5.47
C ASN A 77 -16.29 -3.40 -3.98
N VAL A 78 -16.67 -2.20 -3.55
CA VAL A 78 -16.43 -1.69 -2.19
C VAL A 78 -17.13 -2.52 -1.11
N GLU A 79 -18.18 -3.27 -1.46
CA GLU A 79 -18.89 -4.18 -0.55
C GLU A 79 -17.94 -5.22 0.08
N GLY A 80 -16.86 -5.60 -0.60
CA GLY A 80 -15.88 -6.57 -0.08
C GLY A 80 -15.02 -6.05 1.08
N ILE A 81 -14.95 -4.73 1.31
CA ILE A 81 -13.99 -4.13 2.26
C ILE A 81 -14.58 -3.06 3.18
N LYS A 82 -15.71 -2.44 2.82
CA LYS A 82 -16.26 -1.29 3.55
C LYS A 82 -16.50 -1.52 5.05
N ASP A 83 -16.86 -2.75 5.43
CA ASP A 83 -17.13 -3.11 6.82
C ASP A 83 -15.87 -3.14 7.69
N TYR A 84 -14.69 -3.30 7.08
CA TYR A 84 -13.41 -3.26 7.78
C TYR A 84 -12.81 -1.85 7.82
N ALA A 85 -13.10 -1.02 6.81
CA ALA A 85 -12.70 0.39 6.79
C ALA A 85 -13.63 1.27 5.93
N SER A 86 -14.44 2.11 6.59
CA SER A 86 -15.39 3.03 5.96
C SER A 86 -14.74 4.15 5.11
N MET A 87 -13.40 4.21 5.03
CA MET A 87 -12.72 5.12 4.10
C MET A 87 -12.99 4.71 2.66
N TRP A 88 -13.08 3.40 2.37
CA TRP A 88 -13.20 2.86 1.03
C TRP A 88 -14.47 3.33 0.30
N GLU A 89 -15.58 3.50 1.02
CA GLU A 89 -16.82 4.07 0.47
C GLU A 89 -16.64 5.49 -0.10
N LYS A 90 -15.68 6.26 0.43
CA LYS A 90 -15.36 7.61 -0.06
C LYS A 90 -14.45 7.61 -1.28
N LEU A 91 -13.83 6.47 -1.57
CA LEU A 91 -12.91 6.28 -2.70
C LEU A 91 -13.59 5.56 -3.87
N ALA A 92 -14.73 4.91 -3.62
CA ALA A 92 -15.54 4.26 -4.64
C ALA A 92 -16.10 5.27 -5.64
N ASP A 93 -16.21 4.85 -6.90
CA ASP A 93 -16.90 5.59 -7.94
C ASP A 93 -18.43 5.45 -7.83
N LEU A 94 -19.15 5.97 -8.84
CA LEU A 94 -20.62 5.92 -8.87
C LEU A 94 -21.19 4.50 -9.00
N GLU A 95 -20.37 3.53 -9.41
CA GLU A 95 -20.75 2.13 -9.58
C GLU A 95 -20.37 1.28 -8.35
N GLY A 96 -19.75 1.90 -7.33
CA GLY A 96 -19.28 1.22 -6.13
C GLY A 96 -17.93 0.53 -6.32
N CYS A 97 -17.20 0.84 -7.40
CA CYS A 97 -15.90 0.25 -7.69
C CYS A 97 -14.77 1.13 -7.16
N VAL A 98 -13.72 0.50 -6.63
CA VAL A 98 -12.51 1.17 -6.15
C VAL A 98 -11.34 0.88 -7.07
N ASN A 99 -10.82 1.92 -7.74
CA ASN A 99 -9.72 1.81 -8.72
C ASN A 99 -8.38 1.36 -8.12
N SER A 100 -8.22 1.42 -6.80
CA SER A 100 -7.00 0.96 -6.11
C SER A 100 -7.14 -0.43 -5.49
N ASN A 101 -8.16 -1.22 -5.85
CA ASN A 101 -8.02 -2.66 -5.71
C ASN A 101 -7.05 -3.15 -6.78
N TYR A 102 -5.81 -3.38 -6.38
CA TYR A 102 -4.73 -3.77 -7.29
C TYR A 102 -4.84 -5.22 -7.79
N GLY A 103 -5.75 -6.02 -7.23
CA GLY A 103 -6.01 -7.40 -7.62
C GLY A 103 -6.32 -7.54 -9.11
N GLU A 104 -7.37 -6.86 -9.57
CA GLU A 104 -7.78 -6.85 -10.98
C GLU A 104 -6.61 -6.45 -11.90
N ILE A 105 -5.86 -5.42 -11.52
CA ILE A 105 -4.74 -4.90 -12.31
C ILE A 105 -3.62 -5.95 -12.46
N VAL A 106 -3.30 -6.67 -11.38
CA VAL A 106 -2.18 -7.63 -11.37
C VAL A 106 -2.58 -8.97 -12.00
N PHE A 107 -3.81 -9.44 -11.75
CA PHE A 107 -4.21 -10.81 -12.03
C PHE A 107 -5.26 -10.96 -13.15
N GLU A 108 -5.92 -9.88 -13.59
CA GLU A 108 -6.95 -9.96 -14.65
C GLU A 108 -6.65 -9.07 -15.86
N GLN A 109 -5.95 -7.95 -15.68
CA GLN A 109 -5.66 -7.04 -16.78
C GLN A 109 -4.69 -7.67 -17.80
N GLU A 110 -5.18 -7.86 -19.03
CA GLU A 110 -4.38 -8.35 -20.16
C GLU A 110 -3.29 -7.33 -20.58
N LEU A 111 -2.15 -7.86 -21.00
CA LEU A 111 -1.02 -7.08 -21.52
C LEU A 111 -1.06 -6.99 -23.06
N GLU A 112 -0.79 -5.80 -23.61
CA GLU A 112 -0.83 -5.56 -25.06
C GLU A 112 0.13 -6.47 -25.88
N ASN A 113 1.26 -6.87 -25.27
CA ASN A 113 2.33 -7.61 -25.95
C ASN A 113 2.65 -8.96 -25.28
N TYR A 114 1.73 -9.50 -24.49
CA TYR A 114 1.91 -10.78 -23.81
C TYR A 114 0.56 -11.50 -23.64
N SER A 115 0.56 -12.81 -23.86
CA SER A 115 -0.67 -13.62 -23.72
C SER A 115 -0.88 -14.00 -22.26
N GLY A 116 -1.36 -13.05 -21.47
CA GLY A 116 -1.63 -13.23 -20.05
C GLY A 116 -1.66 -11.90 -19.28
N ASN A 117 -1.70 -12.01 -17.95
CA ASN A 117 -1.68 -10.87 -17.03
C ASN A 117 -0.25 -10.54 -16.51
N GLN A 118 -0.14 -9.50 -15.68
CA GLN A 118 1.14 -9.07 -15.11
C GLN A 118 1.80 -10.14 -14.23
N TYR A 119 1.01 -10.88 -13.45
CA TYR A 119 1.52 -11.91 -12.56
C TYR A 119 2.09 -13.10 -13.33
N GLU A 120 1.38 -13.58 -14.34
CA GLU A 120 1.83 -14.66 -15.25
C GLU A 120 3.13 -14.27 -15.95
N TRP A 121 3.18 -13.04 -16.49
CA TRP A 121 4.39 -12.54 -17.13
C TRP A 121 5.60 -12.52 -16.19
N ALA A 122 5.41 -12.09 -14.93
CA ALA A 122 6.47 -12.07 -13.93
C ALA A 122 6.99 -13.48 -13.60
N LEU A 123 6.10 -14.47 -13.52
CA LEU A 123 6.47 -15.87 -13.27
C LEU A 123 7.26 -16.47 -14.45
N GLU A 124 6.88 -16.15 -15.68
CA GLU A 124 7.49 -16.73 -16.89
C GLU A 124 8.78 -16.02 -17.32
N SER A 125 8.99 -14.77 -16.90
CA SER A 125 10.15 -13.96 -17.29
C SER A 125 11.36 -14.11 -16.36
N CYS A 126 11.25 -14.95 -15.32
CA CYS A 126 12.31 -15.24 -14.35
C CYS A 126 13.13 -16.47 -14.77
#